data_AF-A0A2V7MNX3-F1
#
_entry.id   AF-A0A2V7MNX3-F1
#
_cell.length_a   1.000
_cell.length_b   1.000
_cell.length_c   1.000
_cell.angle_alpha   90.00
_cell.angle_beta   90.00
_cell.angle_gamma   90.00
#
_symmetry.space_group_name_H-M   'P 1'
#
loop_
_entity.id
_entity.type
_entity.pdbx_description
1 polymer ?
#
loop_
_entity_poly.entity_id
_entity_poly.type
_entity_poly.pdbx_seq_one_letter_code
_entity_poly.pdbx_strand_id
1 'polypeptide(L)'
;MARRTITVDGEVWEVAPSGRVTVYGKDEFGLVFQQGTGPERRRRFTRYAPVGSRSTDASLAELSDRELTELLRQSQPAWTSPESAYGAR
;
A
#
# COMPACT_ATOMS: atom_id res chain seq x y z
N MET A 1 -1.37 5.66 12.84
CA MET A 1 -1.26 4.80 11.64
C MET A 1 0.09 5.05 11.02
N ALA A 2 0.88 3.99 10.87
CA ALA A 2 2.21 4.02 10.30
C ALA A 2 2.14 4.51 8.86
N ARG A 3 3.08 5.39 8.52
CA ARG A 3 3.27 5.95 7.20
C ARG A 3 4.75 5.94 6.92
N ARG A 4 5.15 5.44 5.76
CA ARG A 4 6.55 5.38 5.34
C ARG A 4 6.72 6.05 3.99
N THR A 5 7.92 6.54 3.74
CA THR A 5 8.29 7.14 2.47
C THR A 5 9.44 6.35 1.88
N ILE A 6 9.33 5.98 0.61
CA ILE A 6 10.35 5.26 -0.15
C ILE A 6 10.63 6.00 -1.46
N THR A 7 11.82 5.82 -2.03
CA THR A 7 12.15 6.31 -3.37
C THR A 7 12.33 5.14 -4.31
N VAL A 8 11.56 5.09 -5.39
CA VAL A 8 11.61 4.02 -6.40
C VAL A 8 11.73 4.65 -7.78
N ASP A 9 12.76 4.28 -8.53
CA ASP A 9 13.01 4.79 -9.89
C ASP A 9 13.05 6.35 -9.96
N GLY A 10 13.54 7.00 -8.89
CA GLY A 10 13.62 8.46 -8.77
C GLY A 10 12.30 9.14 -8.33
N GLU A 11 11.23 8.37 -8.14
CA GLU A 11 9.94 8.84 -7.69
C GLU A 11 9.74 8.61 -6.18
N VAL A 12 9.27 9.62 -5.46
CA VAL A 12 8.99 9.53 -4.01
C VAL A 12 7.57 9.02 -3.80
N TRP A 13 7.47 7.86 -3.15
CA TRP A 13 6.21 7.21 -2.82
C TRP A 13 6.00 7.18 -1.32
N GLU A 14 4.76 7.37 -0.95
CA GLU A 14 4.32 7.26 0.42
C GLU A 14 3.44 6.03 0.58
N VAL A 15 3.68 5.26 1.63
CA VAL A 15 3.03 3.98 1.90
C VAL A 15 2.29 4.05 3.23
N ALA A 16 1.03 3.62 3.21
CA ALA A 16 0.20 3.50 4.41
C ALA A 16 -0.75 2.29 4.28
N PRO A 17 -1.32 1.79 5.38
CA PRO A 17 -2.42 0.83 5.31
C PRO A 17 -3.62 1.45 4.58
N SER A 18 -4.26 0.71 3.67
CA SER A 18 -5.41 1.21 2.88
C SER A 18 -6.68 1.41 3.73
N GLY A 19 -6.71 0.87 4.95
CA GLY A 19 -7.83 0.96 5.89
C GLY A 19 -8.99 0.01 5.56
N ARG A 20 -8.95 -0.72 4.44
CA ARG A 20 -10.00 -1.67 4.04
C ARG A 20 -9.65 -3.08 4.53
N VAL A 21 -10.27 -3.48 5.64
CA VAL A 21 -10.24 -4.87 6.12
C VAL A 21 -11.27 -5.67 5.33
N THR A 22 -10.83 -6.64 4.54
CA THR A 22 -11.71 -7.60 3.87
C THR A 22 -12.06 -8.73 4.83
N VAL A 23 -13.11 -9.51 4.53
CA VAL A 23 -13.64 -10.56 5.42
C VAL A 23 -12.66 -11.71 5.70
N TYR A 24 -11.56 -11.81 4.94
CA TYR A 24 -10.43 -12.73 5.17
C TYR A 24 -9.37 -12.15 6.14
N GLY A 25 -9.66 -11.02 6.77
CA GLY A 25 -8.72 -10.12 7.45
C GLY A 25 -8.20 -10.56 8.82
N LYS A 26 -7.76 -11.82 8.97
CA LYS A 26 -6.89 -12.17 10.10
C LYS A 26 -5.41 -12.14 9.76
N ASP A 27 -5.05 -12.41 8.50
CA ASP A 27 -3.66 -12.60 8.10
C ASP A 27 -3.19 -11.69 6.95
N GLU A 28 -4.07 -10.84 6.40
CA GLU A 28 -3.74 -9.95 5.27
C GLU A 28 -4.41 -8.58 5.37
N PHE A 29 -3.67 -7.53 5.00
CA PHE A 29 -4.18 -6.16 4.89
C PHE A 29 -3.76 -5.46 3.60
N GLY A 30 -4.53 -4.45 3.20
CA GLY A 30 -4.21 -3.64 2.03
C GLY A 30 -3.18 -2.55 2.35
N LEU A 31 -2.28 -2.33 1.41
CA LEU A 31 -1.33 -1.21 1.40
C LEU A 31 -1.68 -0.29 0.24
N VAL A 32 -1.60 1.02 0.49
CA VAL A 32 -1.74 2.06 -0.52
C VAL A 32 -0.42 2.81 -0.67
N PHE A 33 0.06 2.87 -1.90
CA PHE A 33 1.18 3.69 -2.33
C PHE A 33 0.63 4.95 -2.99
N GLN A 34 1.08 6.12 -2.55
CA GLN A 34 0.63 7.41 -3.05
C GLN A 34 1.81 8.25 -3.50
N GLN A 35 1.67 8.87 -4.66
CA GLN A 35 2.65 9.80 -5.22
C GLN A 35 1.92 11.06 -5.70
N GLY A 36 2.53 12.22 -5.47
CA GLY A 36 1.99 13.51 -5.88
C GLY A 36 0.81 13.99 -5.04
N THR A 37 0.23 15.10 -5.47
CA THR A 37 -0.85 15.81 -4.76
C THR A 37 -1.97 16.21 -5.74
N GLY A 38 -3.13 16.56 -5.20
CA GLY A 38 -4.23 17.09 -6.01
C GLY A 38 -4.74 16.11 -7.09
N PRO A 39 -5.08 16.60 -8.30
CA PRO A 39 -5.62 15.78 -9.39
C PRO A 39 -4.58 14.86 -10.04
N GLU A 40 -3.28 15.15 -9.88
CA GLU A 40 -2.19 14.33 -10.41
C GLU A 40 -1.80 13.19 -9.46
N ARG A 41 -2.50 13.05 -8.33
CA ARG A 41 -2.19 12.06 -7.30
C ARG A 41 -2.35 10.64 -7.82
N ARG A 42 -1.23 9.94 -7.98
CA ARG A 42 -1.20 8.53 -8.34
C ARG A 42 -1.39 7.68 -7.10
N ARG A 43 -2.20 6.64 -7.21
CA ARG A 43 -2.39 5.64 -6.15
C ARG A 43 -2.23 4.25 -6.73
N ARG A 44 -1.50 3.40 -6.01
CA ARG A 44 -1.37 1.98 -6.30
C ARG A 44 -1.68 1.16 -5.06
N PHE A 45 -2.25 -0.01 -5.25
CA PHE A 45 -2.76 -0.85 -4.18
C PHE A 45 -2.16 -2.24 -4.28
N THR A 46 -1.82 -2.81 -3.14
CA THR A 46 -1.39 -4.21 -3.04
C THR A 46 -1.87 -4.79 -1.73
N ARG A 47 -1.91 -6.11 -1.67
CA ARG A 47 -2.24 -6.86 -0.47
C ARG A 47 -0.95 -7.41 0.13
N TYR A 48 -0.84 -7.34 1.45
CA TYR A 48 0.32 -7.82 2.17
C TYR A 48 -0.13 -8.68 3.36
N ALA A 49 0.41 -9.89 3.41
CA ALA A 49 0.20 -10.85 4.48
C ALA A 49 1.46 -10.94 5.34
N PRO A 50 1.48 -10.34 6.56
CA PRO A 50 2.63 -10.48 7.44
C PRO A 50 2.80 -11.92 7.92
N VAL A 51 4.06 -12.35 8.06
CA VAL A 51 4.37 -13.62 8.70
C VAL A 51 4.17 -13.49 10.22
N GLY A 52 3.15 -14.15 10.77
CA GLY A 52 2.84 -14.19 12.20
C GLY A 52 1.75 -13.20 12.65
N SER A 53 1.27 -13.35 13.88
CA SER A 53 0.23 -12.47 14.46
C SER A 53 0.82 -11.12 14.88
N ARG A 54 0.90 -10.18 13.94
CA ARG A 54 1.36 -8.81 14.20
C ARG A 54 0.30 -7.79 13.84
N SER A 55 0.28 -6.68 14.58
CA SER A 55 -0.55 -5.53 14.22
C SER A 55 -0.11 -4.98 12.85
N THR A 56 -1.07 -4.49 12.07
CA THR A 56 -0.85 -3.88 10.75
C THR A 56 0.23 -2.78 10.78
N ASP A 57 0.19 -1.94 11.82
CA ASP A 57 1.11 -0.81 12.01
C ASP A 57 2.55 -1.28 12.22
N ALA A 58 2.76 -2.23 13.13
CA ALA A 58 4.06 -2.84 13.39
C ALA A 58 4.60 -3.56 12.15
N SER A 59 3.73 -4.30 11.46
CA SER A 59 4.10 -5.02 10.24
C SER A 59 4.60 -4.09 9.14
N LEU A 60 3.95 -2.93 8.94
CA LEU A 60 4.39 -1.91 7.98
C LEU A 60 5.68 -1.21 8.45
N ALA A 61 5.82 -0.95 9.75
CA ALA A 61 7.01 -0.31 10.30
C ALA A 61 8.27 -1.17 10.09
N GLU A 62 8.14 -2.51 10.14
CA GLU A 62 9.26 -3.45 9.98
C GLU A 62 9.62 -3.76 8.52
N LEU A 63 8.77 -3.43 7.53
CA LEU A 63 9.07 -3.68 6.13
C LEU A 63 10.32 -2.91 5.69
N SER A 64 11.26 -3.60 5.04
CA SER A 64 12.44 -2.94 4.47
C SER A 64 12.05 -2.16 3.21
N ASP A 65 12.82 -1.12 2.87
CA ASP A 65 12.62 -0.36 1.62
C ASP A 65 12.64 -1.25 0.36
N ARG A 66 13.44 -2.32 0.37
CA ARG A 66 13.44 -3.34 -0.68
C ARG A 66 12.08 -4.06 -0.79
N GLU A 67 11.54 -4.53 0.32
CA GLU A 67 10.23 -5.21 0.35
C GLU A 67 9.11 -4.26 -0.09
N LEU A 68 9.15 -3.00 0.36
CA LEU A 68 8.20 -1.97 -0.06
C LEU A 68 8.31 -1.67 -1.58
N THR A 69 9.52 -1.72 -2.13
CA THR A 69 9.76 -1.56 -3.57
C THR A 69 9.16 -2.71 -4.36
N GLU A 70 9.36 -3.95 -3.92
CA GLU A 70 8.78 -5.13 -4.58
C GLU A 70 7.25 -5.11 -4.51
N LEU A 71 6.68 -4.75 -3.35
CA LEU A 71 5.25 -4.57 -3.17
C LEU A 71 4.68 -3.47 -4.09
N LEU A 72 5.41 -2.36 -4.29
CA LEU A 72 5.04 -1.32 -5.26
C LEU A 72 5.10 -1.83 -6.70
N ARG A 73 6.11 -2.63 -7.07
CA ARG A 73 6.22 -3.20 -8.43
C ARG A 73 5.08 -4.18 -8.74
N GLN A 74 4.62 -4.92 -7.73
CA GLN A 74 3.49 -5.85 -7.84
C GLN A 74 2.11 -5.16 -7.70
N SER A 75 2.09 -3.92 -7.22
CA SER A 75 0.86 -3.19 -6.96
C SER A 75 0.09 -2.83 -8.23
N GLN A 76 -1.23 -2.89 -8.12
CA GLN A 76 -2.15 -2.59 -9.20
C GLN A 76 -2.50 -1.09 -9.22
N PRO A 77 -2.63 -0.47 -10.41
CA PRO A 77 -3.09 0.91 -10.53
C PRO A 77 -4.56 1.04 -10.12
N ALA A 78 -4.92 2.20 -9.54
CA ALA A 78 -6.24 2.49 -8.99
C ALA A 78 -7.45 2.11 -9.88
N TRP A 79 -7.36 2.27 -11.21
CA TRP A 79 -8.46 1.95 -12.14
C TRP A 79 -8.74 0.44 -12.28
N THR A 80 -7.81 -0.42 -11.87
CA THR A 80 -7.96 -1.89 -11.86
C THR A 80 -8.26 -2.47 -10.48
N SER A 81 -8.23 -1.65 -9.43
CA SER A 81 -8.40 -2.12 -8.05
C SER A 81 -9.78 -1.78 -7.47
N PRO A 82 -10.52 -2.77 -6.92
CA PRO A 82 -11.77 -2.50 -6.20
C PRO A 82 -11.54 -1.63 -4.95
N GLU A 83 -10.31 -1.57 -4.42
CA GLU A 83 -9.90 -0.69 -3.33
C GLU A 83 -9.96 0.82 -3.69
N SER A 84 -9.91 1.15 -4.97
CA SER A 84 -10.11 2.51 -5.50
C SER A 84 -11.48 2.73 -6.10
N ALA A 85 -12.43 1.81 -5.89
CA ALA A 85 -13.70 1.79 -6.63
C ALA A 85 -13.49 1.90 -8.15
N TYR A 86 -12.46 1.22 -8.70
CA TYR A 86 -12.09 1.27 -10.11
C TYR A 86 -11.70 2.67 -10.63
N GLY A 87 -11.16 3.53 -9.77
CA GLY A 87 -10.81 4.89 -10.14
C GLY A 87 -11.99 5.87 -10.09
N ALA A 88 -13.10 5.50 -9.47
CA ALA A 88 -14.17 6.44 -9.16
C ALA A 88 -13.69 7.46 -8.11
N ARG A 89 -13.25 8.62 -8.58
CA ARG A 89 -13.36 9.88 -7.87
C ARG A 89 -13.76 10.98 -8.85
#